data_AF-A0A812LM28-F1
#
_entry.id   AF-A0A812LM28-F1
#
_cell.length_a   1.000
_cell.length_b   1.000
_cell.length_c   1.000
_cell.angle_alpha   90.00
_cell.angle_beta   90.00
_cell.angle_gamma   90.00
#
_symmetry.space_group_name_H-M   'P 1'
#
loop_
_entity.id
_entity.type
_entity.pdbx_description
1 polymer ?
#
loop_
_entity_poly.entity_id
_entity_poly.type
_entity_poly.pdbx_seq_one_letter_code
_entity_poly.pdbx_strand_id
1 'polypeptide(L)'
;MTKQRNMASESIVVMSDDEDRDVDSKMPSDSAVVIVSDDEEDEVMTITHFAEAYSVPRVSFAVRRLGLQVGPAMDLKTGYDFVTMEGRARARRIVTEMKPLFLMLSPPCRMYSRLQICFKNFARRPPAEVAADKLQADVMLEFAMQMADEQVKEGRFFGFEHPVDALSWEQPCVKKHLSNCYSCAFDQCRLGLEDPITKEPIRKRTRFMSNSPHILHFEKFQCSCTRRHKHIRGCVNLNGSIPLSEFCQQYTPQLCQELAHVVYAATTHAP
;
A
#
# COMPACT_ATOMS: atom_id res chain seq x y z
N MET A 1 -2.25 -63.66 29.87
CA MET A 1 -1.21 -62.61 29.74
C MET A 1 -1.95 -61.29 29.49
N THR A 2 -2.29 -60.52 30.54
CA THR A 2 -1.52 -59.36 31.09
C THR A 2 -1.67 -58.14 30.13
N LYS A 3 -2.18 -56.94 30.43
CA LYS A 3 -2.52 -56.10 31.62
C LYS A 3 -3.50 -54.99 31.08
N GLN A 4 -4.65 -54.64 31.68
CA GLN A 4 -4.90 -53.63 32.75
C GLN A 4 -4.11 -52.31 32.61
N ARG A 5 -4.62 -51.08 32.85
CA ARG A 5 -5.91 -50.48 33.31
C ARG A 5 -5.73 -48.94 33.17
N ASN A 6 -6.73 -48.16 32.72
CA ASN A 6 -7.64 -47.26 33.50
C ASN A 6 -6.96 -46.18 34.35
N MET A 7 -7.54 -45.02 34.69
CA MET A 7 -8.74 -44.22 34.35
C MET A 7 -8.58 -42.92 35.18
N ALA A 8 -9.29 -41.86 34.77
CA ALA A 8 -9.53 -40.66 35.56
C ALA A 8 -10.40 -40.91 36.81
N SER A 9 -10.31 -40.03 37.83
CA SER A 9 -11.46 -39.36 38.50
C SER A 9 -11.04 -38.64 39.80
N GLU A 10 -11.69 -37.50 40.04
CA GLU A 10 -11.63 -36.62 41.22
C GLU A 10 -12.36 -37.23 42.43
N SER A 11 -12.00 -36.81 43.67
CA SER A 11 -12.94 -36.34 44.72
C SER A 11 -12.29 -36.00 46.09
N ILE A 12 -12.58 -34.78 46.55
CA ILE A 12 -13.05 -34.30 47.88
C ILE A 12 -12.41 -34.75 49.24
N VAL A 13 -11.84 -33.74 49.92
CA VAL A 13 -11.92 -33.25 51.34
C VAL A 13 -12.32 -34.20 52.49
N VAL A 14 -11.58 -34.20 53.63
CA VAL A 14 -12.03 -33.88 55.04
C VAL A 14 -10.86 -33.87 56.06
N MET A 15 -10.88 -32.80 56.88
CA MET A 15 -10.31 -32.35 58.18
C MET A 15 -9.71 -33.34 59.22
N SER A 16 -8.75 -32.85 60.04
CA SER A 16 -8.73 -32.72 61.54
C SER A 16 -7.32 -32.33 62.04
N ASP A 17 -7.18 -31.21 62.78
CA ASP A 17 -6.91 -31.06 64.24
C ASP A 17 -5.41 -31.22 64.61
N ASP A 18 -4.72 -30.51 65.50
CA ASP A 18 -4.86 -29.30 66.33
C ASP A 18 -3.44 -29.03 66.94
N GLU A 19 -3.20 -27.83 67.50
CA GLU A 19 -2.29 -27.47 68.64
C GLU A 19 -1.37 -26.23 68.46
N ASP A 20 -1.90 -25.10 68.97
CA ASP A 20 -1.35 -24.11 69.93
C ASP A 20 0.07 -23.49 69.82
N ARG A 21 0.12 -22.14 69.76
CA ARG A 21 0.37 -21.22 70.93
C ARG A 21 0.51 -19.73 70.55
N ASP A 22 -0.41 -18.94 71.10
CA ASP A 22 -0.41 -17.54 71.61
C ASP A 22 0.55 -16.46 71.06
N VAL A 23 0.00 -15.27 70.71
CA VAL A 23 -0.07 -14.06 71.58
C VAL A 23 -0.66 -12.86 70.81
N ASP A 24 -1.85 -12.44 71.28
CA ASP A 24 -2.35 -11.09 71.57
C ASP A 24 -2.28 -9.89 70.58
N SER A 25 -3.47 -9.31 70.41
CA SER A 25 -3.82 -7.87 70.36
C SER A 25 -4.04 -7.13 69.02
N LYS A 26 -5.33 -6.79 68.82
CA LYS A 26 -5.98 -5.65 68.11
C LYS A 26 -6.74 -5.92 66.78
N MET A 27 -8.07 -5.82 66.88
CA MET A 27 -9.03 -5.41 65.83
C MET A 27 -9.30 -3.90 65.93
N PRO A 28 -10.05 -3.22 65.02
CA PRO A 28 -10.53 -3.58 63.66
C PRO A 28 -10.26 -2.45 62.61
N SER A 29 -10.61 -2.68 61.34
CA SER A 29 -11.51 -1.82 60.51
C SER A 29 -11.13 -1.80 59.02
N ASP A 30 -12.18 -1.80 58.18
CA ASP A 30 -12.21 -1.58 56.73
C ASP A 30 -11.79 -2.73 55.81
N SER A 31 -12.79 -3.58 55.59
CA SER A 31 -13.09 -4.23 54.32
C SER A 31 -12.92 -3.28 53.11
N ALA A 32 -11.91 -3.55 52.28
CA ALA A 32 -11.94 -3.24 50.86
C ALA A 32 -11.73 -4.55 50.10
N VAL A 33 -12.85 -5.16 49.71
CA VAL A 33 -12.85 -6.20 48.66
C VAL A 33 -12.42 -5.50 47.38
N VAL A 34 -11.17 -5.72 46.96
CA VAL A 34 -10.75 -5.36 45.61
C VAL A 34 -11.37 -6.41 44.69
N ILE A 35 -12.55 -6.08 44.16
CA ILE A 35 -13.07 -6.74 42.97
C ILE A 35 -12.08 -6.39 41.87
N VAL A 36 -11.23 -7.35 41.50
CA VAL A 36 -10.43 -7.25 40.29
C VAL A 36 -11.45 -7.42 39.16
N SER A 37 -11.93 -6.28 38.66
CA SER A 37 -12.80 -6.25 37.49
C SER A 37 -12.00 -6.72 36.29
N ASP A 38 -12.62 -7.64 35.56
CA ASP A 38 -12.21 -8.28 34.32
C ASP A 38 -11.24 -7.44 33.47
N ASP A 39 -10.18 -8.12 33.02
CA ASP A 39 -9.24 -7.65 32.00
C ASP A 39 -10.01 -7.17 30.75
N GLU A 40 -10.27 -5.87 30.67
CA GLU A 40 -10.47 -5.21 29.38
C GLU A 40 -9.12 -5.32 28.66
N GLU A 41 -8.96 -6.37 27.84
CA GLU A 41 -8.00 -6.35 26.74
C GLU A 41 -8.37 -5.13 25.90
N ASP A 42 -7.72 -3.99 26.18
CA ASP A 42 -7.67 -2.84 25.28
C ASP A 42 -7.26 -3.40 23.92
N GLU A 43 -8.24 -3.59 23.03
CA GLU A 43 -8.00 -3.98 21.65
C GLU A 43 -7.25 -2.80 21.04
N VAL A 44 -5.92 -2.83 21.13
CA VAL A 44 -5.05 -1.77 20.62
C VAL A 44 -5.34 -1.70 19.12
N MET A 45 -6.19 -0.76 18.73
CA MET A 45 -6.54 -0.51 17.35
C MET A 45 -5.26 -0.18 16.61
N THR A 46 -4.70 -1.17 15.94
CA THR A 46 -3.42 -1.03 15.25
C THR A 46 -3.61 -0.06 14.08
N ILE A 47 -3.07 1.16 14.23
CA ILE A 47 -3.14 2.17 13.19
C ILE A 47 -2.38 1.67 11.96
N THR A 48 -3.08 1.44 10.86
CA THR A 48 -2.44 1.16 9.57
C THR A 48 -2.07 2.49 8.91
N HIS A 49 -0.77 2.75 8.73
CA HIS A 49 -0.33 4.03 8.15
C HIS A 49 -0.37 4.00 6.62
N PHE A 50 -0.07 2.85 6.02
CA PHE A 50 0.09 2.75 4.57
C PHE A 50 -0.46 1.45 4.01
N ALA A 51 -1.04 1.52 2.81
CA ALA A 51 -1.28 0.38 1.93
C ALA A 51 -1.06 0.79 0.48
N GLU A 52 -0.85 -0.19 -0.42
CA GLU A 52 -0.73 0.06 -1.85
C GLU A 52 -1.63 -0.86 -2.67
N ALA A 53 -2.26 -0.32 -3.73
CA ALA A 53 -3.09 -1.03 -4.67
C ALA A 53 -2.53 -0.91 -6.10
N TYR A 54 -2.74 -1.94 -6.90
CA TYR A 54 -2.16 -2.13 -8.24
C TYR A 54 -0.64 -2.26 -8.24
N SER A 55 -0.08 -2.74 -7.13
CA SER A 55 1.31 -3.11 -7.08
C SER A 55 1.62 -4.12 -6.00
N VAL A 56 2.55 -5.02 -6.30
CA VAL A 56 3.27 -5.79 -5.28
C VAL A 56 3.96 -4.86 -4.28
N PRO A 57 4.39 -5.35 -3.10
CA PRO A 57 5.10 -4.52 -2.13
C PRO A 57 6.29 -3.77 -2.77
N ARG A 58 6.19 -2.44 -2.88
CA ARG A 58 7.27 -1.56 -3.38
C ARG A 58 7.63 -0.54 -2.32
N VAL A 59 6.66 0.30 -1.97
CA VAL A 59 6.83 1.41 -1.02
C VAL A 59 6.69 0.88 0.41
N SER A 60 5.91 -0.18 0.58
CA SER A 60 5.67 -0.87 1.85
C SER A 60 6.95 -1.16 2.65
N PHE A 61 8.01 -1.63 1.99
CA PHE A 61 9.28 -1.92 2.66
C PHE A 61 9.97 -0.67 3.20
N ALA A 62 9.95 0.43 2.44
CA ALA A 62 10.55 1.69 2.87
C ALA A 62 9.75 2.31 4.03
N VAL A 63 8.42 2.23 3.98
CA VAL A 63 7.54 2.71 5.07
C VAL A 63 7.77 1.92 6.37
N ARG A 64 7.87 0.59 6.30
CA ARG A 64 8.18 -0.24 7.49
C ARG A 64 9.52 0.12 8.14
N ARG A 65 10.53 0.49 7.34
CA ARG A 65 11.85 0.93 7.86
C ARG A 65 11.79 2.23 8.65
N LEU A 66 10.73 3.03 8.49
CA LEU A 66 10.47 4.22 9.29
C LEU A 66 9.68 3.92 10.58
N GLY A 67 9.47 2.64 10.93
CA GLY A 67 8.72 2.23 12.10
C GLY A 67 7.19 2.31 11.95
N LEU A 68 6.69 2.57 10.73
CA LEU A 68 5.26 2.68 10.47
C LEU A 68 4.63 1.33 10.13
N GLN A 69 3.37 1.17 10.53
CA GLN A 69 2.60 -0.03 10.24
C GLN A 69 2.05 -0.01 8.82
N VAL A 70 2.21 -1.13 8.12
CA VAL A 70 1.86 -1.25 6.69
C VAL A 70 0.88 -2.40 6.50
N GLY A 71 -0.26 -2.05 5.92
CA GLY A 71 -1.29 -2.97 5.47
C GLY A 71 -0.90 -3.72 4.19
N PRO A 72 -1.87 -4.37 3.53
CA PRO A 72 -1.58 -5.23 2.39
C PRO A 72 -1.21 -4.44 1.12
N ALA A 73 -0.40 -5.08 0.29
CA ALA A 73 -0.17 -4.68 -1.10
C ALA A 73 -1.09 -5.51 -2.01
N MET A 74 -2.04 -4.85 -2.65
CA MET A 74 -3.09 -5.49 -3.45
C MET A 74 -2.77 -5.38 -4.93
N ASP A 75 -2.52 -6.50 -5.58
CA ASP A 75 -2.14 -6.62 -6.98
C ASP A 75 -2.59 -7.96 -7.55
N LEU A 76 -2.62 -8.08 -8.87
CA LEU A 76 -2.91 -9.35 -9.52
C LEU A 76 -1.97 -10.46 -9.03
N LYS A 77 -0.68 -10.16 -8.83
CA LYS A 77 0.31 -11.13 -8.32
C LYS A 77 0.12 -11.48 -6.84
N THR A 78 -0.60 -10.67 -6.08
CA THR A 78 -0.95 -10.94 -4.68
C THR A 78 -2.39 -11.46 -4.52
N GLY A 79 -3.06 -11.78 -5.64
CA GLY A 79 -4.38 -12.41 -5.66
C GLY A 79 -5.56 -11.43 -5.73
N TYR A 80 -5.34 -10.19 -6.16
CA TYR A 80 -6.38 -9.17 -6.34
C TYR A 80 -6.54 -8.83 -7.83
N ASP A 81 -7.51 -9.45 -8.48
CA ASP A 81 -7.88 -9.11 -9.86
C ASP A 81 -8.91 -7.96 -9.89
N PHE A 82 -8.42 -6.75 -10.12
CA PHE A 82 -9.25 -5.54 -10.19
C PHE A 82 -10.13 -5.44 -11.45
N VAL A 83 -9.96 -6.32 -12.45
CA VAL A 83 -10.89 -6.43 -13.58
C VAL A 83 -12.20 -7.08 -13.13
N THR A 84 -12.13 -8.00 -12.17
CA THR A 84 -13.31 -8.70 -11.63
C THR A 84 -14.02 -7.87 -10.56
N MET A 85 -15.35 -8.03 -10.46
CA MET A 85 -16.12 -7.42 -9.38
C MET A 85 -15.71 -7.96 -8.01
N GLU A 86 -15.43 -9.26 -7.92
CA GLU A 86 -15.00 -9.92 -6.68
C GLU A 86 -13.67 -9.37 -6.16
N GLY A 87 -12.66 -9.24 -7.03
CA GLY A 87 -11.36 -8.69 -6.64
C GLY A 87 -11.46 -7.24 -6.16
N ARG A 88 -12.30 -6.42 -6.81
CA ARG A 88 -12.60 -5.05 -6.34
C ARG A 88 -13.33 -5.03 -5.01
N ALA A 89 -14.35 -5.87 -4.82
CA ALA A 89 -15.10 -5.96 -3.57
C ALA A 89 -14.19 -6.40 -2.41
N ARG A 90 -13.32 -7.38 -2.65
CA ARG A 90 -12.32 -7.86 -1.70
C ARG A 90 -11.35 -6.76 -1.31
N ALA A 91 -10.79 -6.04 -2.28
CA ALA A 91 -9.87 -4.94 -2.02
C ALA A 91 -10.53 -3.80 -1.23
N ARG A 92 -11.74 -3.40 -1.61
CA ARG A 92 -12.53 -2.39 -0.89
C ARG A 92 -12.77 -2.81 0.55
N ARG A 93 -13.22 -4.05 0.79
CA ARG A 93 -13.43 -4.59 2.13
C ARG A 93 -12.17 -4.46 2.99
N ILE A 94 -11.02 -4.86 2.47
CA ILE A 94 -9.74 -4.76 3.17
C ILE A 94 -9.38 -3.31 3.51
N VAL A 95 -9.57 -2.37 2.58
CA VAL A 95 -9.31 -0.95 2.83
C VAL A 95 -10.27 -0.37 3.88
N THR A 96 -11.55 -0.77 3.85
CA THR A 96 -12.56 -0.36 4.83
C THR A 96 -12.29 -0.90 6.23
N GLU A 97 -11.83 -2.16 6.33
CA GLU A 97 -11.49 -2.80 7.61
C GLU A 97 -10.19 -2.22 8.19
N MET A 98 -9.13 -2.15 7.38
CA MET A 98 -7.79 -1.74 7.84
C MET A 98 -7.62 -0.22 7.97
N LYS A 99 -8.44 0.57 7.27
CA LYS A 99 -8.43 2.04 7.26
C LYS A 99 -7.02 2.65 7.12
N PRO A 100 -6.24 2.28 6.07
CA PRO A 100 -4.89 2.81 5.91
C PRO A 100 -4.93 4.34 5.80
N LEU A 101 -4.15 5.04 6.64
CA LEU A 101 -4.09 6.51 6.64
C LEU A 101 -3.62 7.09 5.31
N PHE A 102 -2.79 6.35 4.56
CA PHE A 102 -2.36 6.69 3.21
C PHE A 102 -2.50 5.47 2.27
N LEU A 103 -3.30 5.60 1.20
CA LEU A 103 -3.44 4.58 0.17
C LEU A 103 -2.76 4.99 -1.14
N MET A 104 -1.71 4.26 -1.54
CA MET A 104 -1.06 4.47 -2.84
C MET A 104 -1.78 3.69 -3.96
N LEU A 105 -2.11 4.38 -5.05
CA LEU A 105 -2.85 3.88 -6.20
C LEU A 105 -2.01 4.03 -7.46
N SER A 106 -1.67 2.93 -8.12
CA SER A 106 -0.91 2.96 -9.38
C SER A 106 -1.48 2.00 -10.43
N PRO A 107 -2.74 2.21 -10.89
CA PRO A 107 -3.35 1.31 -11.85
C PRO A 107 -2.53 1.20 -13.14
N PRO A 108 -2.71 0.13 -13.93
CA PRO A 108 -1.98 -0.04 -15.18
C PRO A 108 -2.22 1.13 -16.16
N CYS A 109 -1.17 1.88 -16.48
CA CYS A 109 -1.26 2.99 -17.43
C CYS A 109 -1.15 2.56 -18.91
N ARG A 110 -1.06 1.25 -19.19
CA ARG A 110 -0.73 0.69 -20.51
C ARG A 110 -1.64 1.28 -21.60
N MET A 111 -2.96 1.12 -21.47
CA MET A 111 -3.96 1.58 -22.46
C MET A 111 -4.12 3.11 -22.51
N TYR A 112 -3.45 3.84 -21.63
CA TYR A 112 -3.43 5.31 -21.60
C TYR A 112 -2.10 5.90 -22.05
N SER A 113 -1.09 5.06 -22.28
CA SER A 113 0.25 5.51 -22.62
C SER A 113 0.30 5.91 -24.09
N ARG A 114 0.64 7.19 -24.34
CA ARG A 114 0.88 7.69 -25.71
C ARG A 114 1.99 6.92 -26.44
N LEU A 115 2.91 6.28 -25.70
CA LEU A 115 3.95 5.41 -26.28
C LEU A 115 3.35 4.18 -26.96
N GLN A 116 2.18 3.70 -26.55
CA GLN A 116 1.54 2.54 -27.19
C GLN A 116 1.16 2.79 -28.64
N ILE A 117 0.70 4.00 -28.96
CA ILE A 117 0.38 4.42 -30.33
C ILE A 117 1.62 4.32 -31.24
N CYS A 118 2.82 4.49 -30.67
CA CYS A 118 4.08 4.42 -31.38
C CYS A 118 4.63 3.00 -31.57
N PHE A 119 4.06 1.97 -30.92
CA PHE A 119 4.54 0.60 -31.08
C PHE A 119 3.89 -0.05 -32.30
N LYS A 120 4.71 -0.52 -33.25
CA LYS A 120 4.28 -1.24 -34.47
C LYS A 120 3.35 -2.42 -34.17
N ASN A 121 3.49 -3.05 -33.01
CA ASN A 121 2.68 -4.18 -32.61
C ASN A 121 1.27 -3.78 -32.18
N PHE A 122 1.05 -2.56 -31.67
CA PHE A 122 -0.28 -2.11 -31.26
C PHE A 122 -1.20 -1.91 -32.47
N ALA A 123 -0.69 -1.34 -33.56
CA ALA A 123 -1.42 -1.18 -34.83
C ALA A 123 -1.81 -2.52 -35.50
N ARG A 124 -1.16 -3.62 -35.11
CA ARG A 124 -1.43 -4.96 -35.63
C ARG A 124 -2.45 -5.74 -34.79
N ARG A 125 -2.86 -5.22 -33.64
CA ARG A 125 -3.81 -5.89 -32.76
C ARG A 125 -5.23 -5.80 -33.35
N PRO A 126 -6.06 -6.84 -33.20
CA PRO A 126 -7.46 -6.77 -33.56
C PRO A 126 -8.16 -5.62 -32.80
N PRO A 127 -8.95 -4.77 -33.48
CA PRO A 127 -9.64 -3.65 -32.82
C PRO A 127 -10.53 -4.07 -31.64
N ALA A 128 -11.16 -5.25 -31.72
CA ALA A 128 -11.98 -5.80 -30.64
C ALA A 128 -11.17 -6.09 -29.36
N GLU A 129 -9.96 -6.64 -29.48
CA GLU A 129 -9.08 -6.87 -28.33
C GLU A 129 -8.61 -5.56 -27.70
N VAL A 130 -8.27 -4.58 -28.53
CA VAL A 130 -7.86 -3.25 -28.06
C VAL A 130 -9.00 -2.57 -27.30
N ALA A 131 -10.22 -2.68 -27.80
CA ALA A 131 -11.41 -2.16 -27.13
C ALA A 131 -11.69 -2.88 -25.80
N ALA A 132 -11.55 -4.21 -25.76
CA ALA A 132 -11.71 -5.00 -24.54
C ALA A 132 -10.67 -4.62 -23.47
N ASP A 133 -9.40 -4.54 -23.82
CA ASP A 133 -8.34 -4.10 -22.91
C ASP A 133 -8.58 -2.68 -22.39
N LYS A 134 -9.08 -1.80 -23.26
CA LYS A 134 -9.39 -0.42 -22.92
C LYS A 134 -10.53 -0.37 -21.88
N LEU A 135 -11.59 -1.14 -22.08
CA LEU A 135 -12.68 -1.26 -21.11
C LEU A 135 -12.19 -1.78 -19.75
N GLN A 136 -11.33 -2.80 -19.74
CA GLN A 136 -10.72 -3.30 -18.49
C GLN A 136 -9.87 -2.21 -17.80
N ALA A 137 -9.10 -1.44 -18.57
CA ALA A 137 -8.31 -0.33 -18.05
C ALA A 137 -9.19 0.82 -17.52
N ASP A 138 -10.35 1.07 -18.13
CA ASP A 138 -11.33 2.05 -17.66
C ASP A 138 -11.94 1.61 -16.33
N VAL A 139 -12.40 0.35 -16.23
CA VAL A 139 -12.92 -0.23 -14.99
C VAL A 139 -11.91 -0.13 -13.84
N MET A 140 -10.64 -0.45 -14.09
CA MET A 140 -9.60 -0.33 -13.07
C MET A 140 -9.33 1.12 -12.69
N LEU A 141 -9.27 2.05 -13.64
CA LEU A 141 -9.02 3.46 -13.35
C LEU A 141 -10.17 4.08 -12.55
N GLU A 142 -11.41 3.78 -12.91
CA GLU A 142 -12.59 4.22 -12.19
C GLU A 142 -12.60 3.69 -10.76
N PHE A 143 -12.28 2.40 -10.56
CA PHE A 143 -12.19 1.83 -9.21
C PHE A 143 -11.09 2.47 -8.37
N ALA A 144 -9.91 2.75 -8.94
CA ALA A 144 -8.86 3.47 -8.23
C ALA A 144 -9.36 4.85 -7.75
N MET A 145 -10.07 5.59 -8.61
CA MET A 145 -10.63 6.89 -8.25
C MET A 145 -11.77 6.80 -7.23
N GLN A 146 -12.57 5.72 -7.23
CA GLN A 146 -13.53 5.46 -6.16
C GLN A 146 -12.84 5.23 -4.81
N MET A 147 -11.75 4.45 -4.77
CA MET A 147 -10.97 4.28 -3.54
C MET A 147 -10.35 5.60 -3.06
N ALA A 148 -9.93 6.48 -3.98
CA ALA A 148 -9.47 7.82 -3.63
C ALA A 148 -10.60 8.68 -3.01
N ASP A 149 -11.79 8.68 -3.60
CA ASP A 149 -12.98 9.35 -3.04
C ASP A 149 -13.30 8.83 -1.62
N GLU A 150 -13.26 7.51 -1.42
CA GLU A 150 -13.49 6.85 -0.13
C GLU A 150 -12.46 7.29 0.93
N GLN A 151 -11.17 7.36 0.57
CA GLN A 151 -10.13 7.87 1.47
C GLN A 151 -10.41 9.33 1.89
N VAL A 152 -10.70 10.20 0.93
CA VAL A 152 -11.00 11.62 1.21
C VAL A 152 -12.23 11.76 2.10
N LYS A 153 -13.31 11.03 1.82
CA LYS A 153 -14.55 11.06 2.59
C LYS A 153 -14.34 10.67 4.05
N GLU A 154 -13.41 9.75 4.32
CA GLU A 154 -13.10 9.27 5.66
C GLU A 154 -11.92 10.02 6.32
N GLY A 155 -11.53 11.18 5.77
CA GLY A 155 -10.49 12.03 6.36
C GLY A 155 -9.07 11.48 6.24
N ARG A 156 -8.83 10.56 5.30
CA ARG A 156 -7.54 9.92 5.06
C ARG A 156 -6.93 10.34 3.72
N PHE A 157 -5.70 9.92 3.46
CA PHE A 157 -4.93 10.33 2.30
C PHE A 157 -4.87 9.26 1.20
N PHE A 158 -4.78 9.70 -0.04
CA PHE A 158 -4.44 8.84 -1.17
C PHE A 158 -3.29 9.44 -1.98
N GLY A 159 -2.55 8.59 -2.68
CA GLY A 159 -1.63 9.01 -3.75
C GLY A 159 -1.99 8.29 -5.05
N PHE A 160 -2.03 8.99 -6.17
CA PHE A 160 -2.26 8.44 -7.50
C PHE A 160 -1.07 8.75 -8.41
N GLU A 161 -0.48 7.73 -9.03
CA GLU A 161 0.65 7.87 -9.95
C GLU A 161 0.29 7.50 -11.36
N HIS A 162 0.76 8.27 -12.34
CA HIS A 162 0.89 7.86 -13.74
C HIS A 162 1.96 8.71 -14.46
N PRO A 163 2.45 8.30 -15.64
CA PRO A 163 3.28 9.16 -16.50
C PRO A 163 2.59 10.50 -16.80
N VAL A 164 3.35 11.60 -16.89
CA VAL A 164 2.78 12.95 -17.12
C VAL A 164 1.89 13.02 -18.37
N ASP A 165 2.31 12.35 -19.44
CA ASP A 165 1.64 12.42 -20.74
C ASP A 165 0.55 11.35 -20.94
N ALA A 166 0.16 10.63 -19.89
CA ALA A 166 -0.86 9.58 -19.97
C ALA A 166 -2.26 10.16 -20.21
N LEU A 167 -3.01 9.57 -21.15
CA LEU A 167 -4.40 9.95 -21.45
C LEU A 167 -5.37 9.68 -20.30
N SER A 168 -4.93 8.98 -19.25
CA SER A 168 -5.66 8.78 -18.01
C SER A 168 -5.99 10.11 -17.32
N TRP A 169 -5.08 11.09 -17.40
CA TRP A 169 -5.29 12.43 -16.81
C TRP A 169 -6.44 13.18 -17.50
N GLU A 170 -6.81 12.77 -18.71
CA GLU A 170 -7.89 13.36 -19.48
C GLU A 170 -9.24 12.70 -19.18
N GLN A 171 -9.26 11.56 -18.48
CA GLN A 171 -10.47 10.81 -18.16
C GLN A 171 -11.34 11.56 -17.13
N PRO A 172 -12.67 11.59 -17.28
CA PRO A 172 -13.55 12.30 -16.36
C PRO A 172 -13.36 11.93 -14.89
N CYS A 173 -13.17 10.64 -14.60
CA CYS A 173 -12.98 10.12 -13.23
C CYS A 173 -11.69 10.64 -12.55
N VAL A 174 -10.66 10.99 -13.33
CA VAL A 174 -9.41 11.57 -12.82
C VAL A 174 -9.49 13.10 -12.81
N LYS A 175 -10.03 13.70 -13.88
CA LYS A 175 -10.17 15.17 -14.00
C LYS A 175 -10.93 15.80 -12.83
N LYS A 176 -11.98 15.15 -12.33
CA LYS A 176 -12.75 15.65 -11.19
C LYS A 176 -11.87 15.88 -9.94
N HIS A 177 -10.86 15.03 -9.73
CA HIS A 177 -9.95 15.11 -8.58
C HIS A 177 -8.89 16.20 -8.74
N LEU A 178 -8.40 16.44 -9.97
CA LEU A 178 -7.31 17.40 -10.23
C LEU A 178 -7.62 18.82 -9.73
N SER A 179 -8.89 19.21 -9.68
CA SER A 179 -9.30 20.54 -9.21
C SER A 179 -9.18 20.75 -7.70
N ASN A 180 -9.22 19.68 -6.91
CA ASN A 180 -9.29 19.73 -5.45
C ASN A 180 -8.13 18.98 -4.76
N CYS A 181 -7.14 18.56 -5.54
CA CYS A 181 -6.00 17.78 -5.06
C CYS A 181 -4.69 18.47 -5.45
N TYR A 182 -3.65 18.20 -4.69
CA TYR A 182 -2.29 18.56 -5.05
C TYR A 182 -1.81 17.66 -6.19
N SER A 183 -1.07 18.24 -7.13
CA SER A 183 -0.43 17.47 -8.19
C SER A 183 0.94 18.04 -8.51
N CYS A 184 1.91 17.14 -8.66
CA CYS A 184 3.28 17.50 -9.02
C CYS A 184 3.82 16.53 -10.07
N ALA A 185 4.68 17.04 -10.95
CA ALA A 185 5.44 16.22 -11.89
C ALA A 185 6.91 16.14 -11.44
N PHE A 186 7.56 15.03 -11.70
CA PHE A 186 8.98 14.80 -11.39
C PHE A 186 9.62 13.85 -12.41
N ASP A 187 10.95 13.84 -12.46
CA ASP A 187 11.73 13.02 -13.39
C ASP A 187 12.47 11.90 -12.63
N GLN A 188 12.12 10.64 -12.90
CA GLN A 188 12.66 9.48 -12.14
C GLN A 188 14.18 9.30 -12.29
N CYS A 189 14.84 9.89 -13.29
CA CYS A 189 16.31 9.90 -13.37
C CYS A 189 16.98 10.60 -12.18
N ARG A 190 16.28 11.55 -11.53
CA ARG A 190 16.73 12.20 -10.29
C ARG A 190 16.58 11.34 -9.04
N LEU A 191 15.90 10.22 -9.19
CA LEU A 191 15.67 9.22 -8.16
C LEU A 191 16.37 7.90 -8.52
N GLY A 192 17.41 7.95 -9.36
CA GLY A 192 18.24 6.79 -9.69
C GLY A 192 17.68 5.86 -10.75
N LEU A 193 16.69 6.28 -11.56
CA LEU A 193 16.25 5.45 -12.69
C LEU A 193 17.29 5.53 -13.82
N GLU A 194 17.95 4.40 -14.06
CA GLU A 194 19.01 4.25 -15.05
C GLU A 194 18.91 2.90 -15.75
N ASP A 195 19.53 2.79 -16.93
CA ASP A 195 19.74 1.50 -17.56
C ASP A 195 20.68 0.64 -16.71
N PRO A 196 20.30 -0.61 -16.40
CA PRO A 196 21.09 -1.44 -15.50
C PRO A 196 22.45 -1.83 -16.07
N ILE A 197 22.60 -1.83 -17.41
CA ILE A 197 23.82 -2.21 -18.13
C ILE A 197 24.64 -0.97 -18.48
N THR A 198 24.06 -0.02 -19.21
CA THR A 198 24.81 1.14 -19.73
C THR A 198 25.00 2.25 -18.71
N LYS A 199 24.25 2.20 -17.59
CA LYS A 199 24.24 3.25 -16.55
C LYS A 199 23.83 4.62 -17.07
N GLU A 200 23.20 4.67 -18.25
CA GLU A 200 22.62 5.87 -18.79
C GLU A 200 21.33 6.20 -18.02
N PRO A 201 21.14 7.45 -17.58
CA PRO A 201 19.91 7.83 -16.89
C PRO A 201 18.70 7.68 -17.81
N ILE A 202 17.57 7.28 -17.26
CA ILE A 202 16.31 7.16 -18.01
C ILE A 202 15.34 8.22 -17.49
N ARG A 203 15.00 9.18 -18.35
CA ARG A 203 14.04 10.22 -18.01
C ARG A 203 12.61 9.71 -18.21
N LYS A 204 12.06 9.08 -17.17
CA LYS A 204 10.62 8.82 -17.06
C LYS A 204 9.98 9.97 -16.28
N ARG A 205 9.23 10.83 -16.98
CA ARG A 205 8.50 11.91 -16.33
C ARG A 205 7.18 11.37 -15.77
N THR A 206 7.04 11.41 -14.45
CA THR A 206 5.90 10.90 -13.70
C THR A 206 5.16 12.05 -13.04
N ARG A 207 3.85 11.89 -12.85
CA ARG A 207 3.00 12.80 -12.07
C ARG A 207 2.38 12.04 -10.91
N PHE A 208 2.39 12.67 -9.74
CA PHE A 208 1.53 12.29 -8.63
C PHE A 208 0.33 13.24 -8.50
N MET A 209 -0.77 12.71 -7.98
CA MET A 209 -1.94 13.46 -7.51
C MET A 209 -2.34 12.93 -6.12
N SER A 210 -2.62 13.82 -5.16
CA SER A 210 -2.95 13.45 -3.78
C SER A 210 -3.76 14.55 -3.09
N ASN A 211 -4.59 14.19 -2.12
CA ASN A 211 -5.17 15.16 -1.18
C ASN A 211 -4.19 15.55 -0.05
N SER A 212 -3.01 14.94 0.03
CA SER A 212 -1.94 15.34 0.96
C SER A 212 -0.98 16.36 0.31
N PRO A 213 -0.73 17.52 0.93
CA PRO A 213 0.22 18.51 0.40
C PRO A 213 1.67 17.99 0.38
N HIS A 214 1.99 17.00 1.22
CA HIS A 214 3.34 16.44 1.29
C HIS A 214 3.80 15.80 -0.03
N ILE A 215 2.87 15.45 -0.94
CA ILE A 215 3.25 14.95 -2.26
C ILE A 215 4.05 15.97 -3.09
N LEU A 216 3.87 17.27 -2.83
CA LEU A 216 4.58 18.36 -3.53
C LEU A 216 6.10 18.32 -3.27
N HIS A 217 6.57 17.57 -2.27
CA HIS A 217 7.98 17.26 -2.07
C HIS A 217 8.68 16.76 -3.34
N PHE A 218 7.95 16.09 -4.23
CA PHE A 218 8.51 15.55 -5.46
C PHE A 218 8.86 16.61 -6.51
N GLU A 219 8.33 17.85 -6.42
CA GLU A 219 8.59 18.91 -7.39
C GLU A 219 10.08 19.23 -7.55
N LYS A 220 10.87 19.06 -6.48
CA LYS A 220 12.32 19.29 -6.48
C LYS A 220 13.11 18.33 -7.35
N PHE A 221 12.52 17.19 -7.76
CA PHE A 221 13.19 16.17 -8.56
C PHE A 221 12.97 16.39 -10.07
N GLN A 222 13.22 17.60 -10.57
CA GLN A 222 13.27 17.86 -12.02
C GLN A 222 14.63 17.46 -12.60
N CYS A 223 14.62 16.95 -13.83
CA CYS A 223 15.84 16.55 -14.53
C CYS A 223 16.84 17.71 -14.64
N SER A 224 18.03 17.51 -14.10
CA SER A 224 19.21 18.38 -14.26
C SER A 224 20.45 17.57 -14.66
N CYS A 225 20.24 16.42 -15.30
CA CYS A 225 21.33 15.59 -15.81
C CYS A 225 22.01 16.26 -17.00
N THR A 226 23.33 16.35 -16.97
CA THR A 226 24.16 16.83 -18.09
C THR A 226 24.48 15.73 -19.11
N ARG A 227 24.30 14.46 -18.71
CA ARG A 227 24.51 13.28 -19.56
C ARG A 227 23.27 12.97 -20.39
N ARG A 228 23.49 12.35 -21.56
CA ARG A 228 22.40 11.88 -22.43
C ARG A 228 21.53 10.84 -21.70
N HIS A 229 20.22 10.90 -21.94
CA HIS A 229 19.29 9.90 -21.42
C HIS A 229 19.08 8.78 -22.41
N LYS A 230 18.92 7.56 -21.90
CA LYS A 230 18.39 6.45 -22.68
C LYS A 230 16.88 6.60 -22.84
N HIS A 231 16.41 6.52 -24.08
CA HIS A 231 14.97 6.52 -24.37
C HIS A 231 14.35 5.18 -23.97
N ILE A 232 13.13 5.20 -23.44
CA ILE A 232 12.37 4.00 -23.04
C ILE A 232 11.89 3.24 -24.29
N ARG A 233 12.81 2.52 -24.94
CA ARG A 233 12.59 1.69 -26.13
C ARG A 233 13.55 0.49 -26.11
N GLY A 234 13.14 -0.60 -26.75
CA GLY A 234 13.92 -1.83 -26.80
C GLY A 234 13.83 -2.65 -25.52
N CYS A 235 14.88 -3.41 -25.22
CA CYS A 235 14.95 -4.33 -24.09
C CYS A 235 16.22 -4.11 -23.25
N VAL A 236 16.19 -4.58 -22.00
CA VAL A 236 17.36 -4.77 -21.14
C VAL A 236 17.63 -6.27 -21.02
N ASN A 237 18.91 -6.64 -21.09
CA ASN A 237 19.35 -8.03 -20.95
C ASN A 237 19.75 -8.30 -19.50
N LEU A 238 18.76 -8.60 -18.65
CA LEU A 238 18.96 -9.00 -17.26
C LEU A 238 18.36 -10.39 -17.09
N ASN A 239 19.18 -11.44 -17.21
CA ASN A 239 18.74 -12.84 -17.14
C ASN A 239 17.62 -13.18 -18.15
N GLY A 240 17.67 -12.52 -19.32
CA GLY A 240 16.63 -12.57 -20.34
C GLY A 240 16.37 -11.18 -20.93
N SER A 241 15.68 -11.12 -22.07
CA SER A 241 15.31 -9.87 -22.73
C SER A 241 14.00 -9.34 -22.13
N ILE A 242 14.08 -8.34 -21.25
CA ILE A 242 12.91 -7.67 -20.66
C ILE A 242 12.66 -6.37 -21.41
N PRO A 243 11.45 -6.06 -21.89
CA PRO A 243 11.13 -4.77 -22.49
C PRO A 243 11.51 -3.62 -21.54
N LEU A 244 12.23 -2.61 -22.03
CA LEU A 244 12.71 -1.51 -21.19
C LEU A 244 11.53 -0.74 -20.56
N SER A 245 10.39 -0.67 -21.24
CA SER A 245 9.15 -0.11 -20.70
C SER A 245 8.58 -0.89 -19.52
N GLU A 246 8.80 -2.21 -19.46
CA GLU A 246 8.41 -3.06 -18.33
C GLU A 246 9.37 -2.87 -17.17
N PHE A 247 10.68 -2.86 -17.43
CA PHE A 247 11.71 -2.55 -16.43
C PHE A 247 11.44 -1.20 -15.74
N CYS A 248 11.11 -0.16 -16.52
CA CYS A 248 10.82 1.18 -16.00
C CYS A 248 9.49 1.29 -15.22
N GLN A 249 8.74 0.21 -15.02
CA GLN A 249 7.59 0.19 -14.10
C GLN A 249 8.03 0.01 -12.64
N GLN A 250 9.22 -0.55 -12.43
CA GLN A 250 9.77 -0.75 -11.09
C GLN A 250 10.18 0.59 -10.49
N TYR A 251 9.82 0.81 -9.23
CA TYR A 251 10.28 1.97 -8.48
C TYR A 251 11.70 1.74 -8.03
N THR A 252 12.52 2.78 -8.16
CA THR A 252 13.88 2.77 -7.63
C THR A 252 13.86 2.79 -6.10
N PRO A 253 14.91 2.30 -5.42
CA PRO A 253 15.00 2.39 -3.97
C PRO A 253 14.83 3.81 -3.44
N GLN A 254 15.40 4.81 -4.13
CA GLN A 254 15.28 6.21 -3.75
C GLN A 254 13.85 6.73 -3.92
N LEU A 255 13.13 6.38 -5.00
CA LEU A 255 11.72 6.74 -5.15
C LEU A 255 10.87 6.16 -4.01
N CYS A 256 11.08 4.88 -3.65
CA CYS A 256 10.38 4.28 -2.51
C CYS A 256 10.70 4.98 -1.18
N GLN A 257 11.96 5.36 -0.94
CA GLN A 257 12.37 6.08 0.26
C GLN A 257 11.73 7.46 0.36
N GLU A 258 11.78 8.25 -0.72
CA GLU A 258 11.18 9.59 -0.73
C GLU A 258 9.66 9.53 -0.55
N LEU A 259 8.99 8.54 -1.15
CA LEU A 259 7.56 8.35 -0.96
C LEU A 259 7.23 7.89 0.47
N ALA A 260 8.09 7.08 1.10
CA ALA A 260 7.93 6.70 2.50
C ALA A 260 8.05 7.91 3.45
N HIS A 261 8.94 8.87 3.16
CA HIS A 261 9.01 10.12 3.92
C HIS A 261 7.74 10.98 3.74
N VAL A 262 7.17 11.02 2.54
CA VAL A 262 5.87 11.67 2.30
C VAL A 262 4.76 11.03 3.12
N VAL A 263 4.69 9.68 3.12
CA VAL A 263 3.75 8.94 3.95
C VAL A 263 3.95 9.28 5.41
N TYR A 264 5.19 9.21 5.91
CA TYR A 264 5.51 9.55 7.30
C TYR A 264 5.00 10.93 7.67
N ALA A 265 5.37 11.97 6.90
CA ALA A 265 4.91 13.33 7.16
C ALA A 265 3.38 13.45 7.15
N ALA A 266 2.71 12.80 6.19
CA ALA A 266 1.26 12.83 6.07
C ALA A 266 0.54 12.11 7.23
N THR A 267 1.11 11.04 7.78
CA THR A 267 0.39 10.15 8.70
C THR A 267 0.77 10.32 10.18
N THR A 268 1.88 10.98 10.49
CA THR A 268 2.33 11.21 11.88
C THR A 268 2.21 12.67 12.32
N HIS A 269 2.02 13.60 11.37
CA HIS A 269 1.85 15.03 11.63
C HIS A 269 0.50 15.54 11.12
N ALA A 270 -0.45 14.65 10.84
CA ALA A 270 -1.81 15.05 10.52
C ALA A 270 -2.44 15.76 11.74
N PRO A 271 -3.13 16.89 11.53
CA PRO A 271 -3.74 17.66 12.62
C PRO A 271 -4.80 16.88 13.39
#